data_AF-A0A0B1TDM6-F1
#
_entry.id   AF-A0A0B1TDM6-F1
#
_cell.length_a   1.000
_cell.length_b   1.000
_cell.length_c   1.000
_cell.angle_alpha   90.00
_cell.angle_beta   90.00
_cell.angle_gamma   90.00
#
_symmetry.space_group_name_H-M   'P 1'
#
loop_
_entity.id
_entity.type
_entity.pdbx_description
1 polymer ?
#
loop_
_entity_poly.entity_id
_entity_poly.type
_entity_poly.pdbx_seq_one_letter_code
_entity_poly.pdbx_strand_id
1 'polypeptide(L)'
;MSGASYLVTFFNRIQRLVELGIRPVVVFDKITDFLSTPSTANSHVKRSKRSGGHGWNLDAHNELKKRVYNAEVDFKSGGREVESMVNLFSMDRFEATQCLTRNRLVALALLLGCDYLQGGVNRVGIVTAREIISEFSINDDDHALTILDRFGSYFRGEIPCRPNDSNTKKKLKRAKITLPDGFPNSDVFIEAASVYLCPEVKEKKELPTPPPRNMSKVESTLMRECGWTSKRFTQEIVRSKKRSQKIRNASRKLTDFFPTVRRLTTYSSNCDVDAQKHSRREWAALQRLRINAKLYDKNETVIEEPQICVPTNGARRRGTKRVLADGNMAAPLALPSSGGYVDQDEQVLVDALPYLDTEYNDADRQTALRLIDQECKVFRPTKNYLKHLPVPDFDVFLTPCMMKEHARMSKKQEMPKLDMSRCELPCPSGTSKAGDKVQWRKAIKNAKAQNEHLVVRQINLELMEEYAPESYLRRNRELEHLCTEAERELRKVKEQVMEIHARRKMAQLDAGRQLKELEGSWVAMVTNNYRMELANNQLAATNAQMAKRLRIDPEALEKANLN
;
A
#
# COMPACT_ATOMS: atom_id res chain seq x y z
N MET A 1 9.99 -31.11 -45.34
CA MET A 1 10.43 -30.73 -43.97
C MET A 1 9.19 -30.30 -43.20
N SER A 2 8.76 -31.05 -42.18
CA SER A 2 7.45 -30.83 -41.52
C SER A 2 7.41 -29.47 -40.79
N GLY A 3 6.34 -28.71 -41.03
CA GLY A 3 6.08 -27.37 -40.48
C GLY A 3 5.72 -27.32 -38.99
N ALA A 4 5.85 -28.42 -38.24
CA ALA A 4 5.43 -28.53 -36.84
C ALA A 4 6.58 -28.58 -35.82
N SER A 5 7.68 -27.85 -36.07
CA SER A 5 8.86 -27.81 -35.17
C SER A 5 8.51 -27.35 -33.73
N TYR A 6 7.51 -26.49 -33.58
CA TYR A 6 7.03 -26.00 -32.29
C TYR A 6 6.43 -27.11 -31.42
N LEU A 7 5.73 -28.10 -32.01
CA LEU A 7 5.15 -29.24 -31.28
C LEU A 7 6.25 -30.13 -30.70
N VAL A 8 7.32 -30.35 -31.46
CA VAL A 8 8.48 -31.12 -31.00
C VAL A 8 9.17 -30.43 -29.83
N THR A 9 9.37 -29.12 -29.92
CA THR A 9 9.99 -28.35 -28.84
C THR A 9 9.09 -28.29 -27.60
N PHE A 10 7.78 -28.12 -27.81
CA PHE A 10 6.78 -28.14 -26.74
C PHE A 10 6.76 -29.49 -26.01
N PHE A 11 6.66 -30.61 -26.74
CA PHE A 11 6.71 -31.95 -26.17
C PHE A 11 7.97 -32.19 -25.35
N ASN A 12 9.16 -31.89 -25.91
CA ASN A 12 10.42 -32.11 -25.23
C ASN A 12 10.54 -31.27 -23.93
N ARG A 13 10.05 -30.03 -23.92
CA ARG A 13 10.04 -29.16 -22.73
C ARG A 13 9.10 -29.68 -21.66
N ILE A 14 7.86 -30.03 -22.02
CA ILE A 14 6.85 -30.55 -21.08
C ILE A 14 7.30 -31.89 -20.50
N GLN A 15 7.81 -32.81 -21.33
CA GLN A 15 8.29 -34.11 -20.90
C GLN A 15 9.42 -33.98 -19.88
N ARG A 16 10.38 -33.08 -20.13
CA ARG A 16 11.48 -32.80 -19.21
C ARG A 16 11.01 -32.22 -17.86
N LEU A 17 10.11 -31.23 -17.88
CA LEU A 17 9.59 -30.63 -16.65
C LEU A 17 8.90 -31.67 -15.76
N VAL A 18 8.10 -32.55 -16.38
CA VAL A 18 7.39 -33.61 -15.67
C VAL A 18 8.36 -34.61 -15.03
N GLU A 19 9.42 -35.00 -15.73
CA GLU A 19 10.41 -35.93 -15.19
C GLU A 19 11.21 -35.33 -14.02
N LEU A 20 11.27 -34.00 -13.93
CA LEU A 20 11.82 -33.26 -12.80
C LEU A 20 10.80 -33.06 -11.67
N GLY A 21 9.58 -33.61 -11.80
CA GLY A 21 8.51 -33.45 -10.80
C GLY A 21 7.78 -32.11 -10.90
N ILE A 22 8.04 -31.30 -11.92
CA ILE A 22 7.38 -30.02 -12.15
C ILE A 22 6.12 -30.26 -12.99
N ARG A 23 4.98 -29.77 -12.52
CA ARG A 23 3.71 -29.88 -13.23
C ARG A 23 3.43 -28.59 -14.02
N PRO A 24 3.67 -28.56 -15.35
CA PRO A 24 3.36 -27.39 -16.15
C PRO A 24 1.85 -27.26 -16.38
N VAL A 25 1.33 -26.05 -16.21
CA VAL A 25 -0.02 -25.65 -16.65
C VAL A 25 0.16 -24.68 -17.79
N VAL A 26 -0.40 -24.99 -18.96
CA VAL A 26 -0.29 -24.16 -20.15
C VAL A 26 -1.55 -23.34 -20.27
N VAL A 27 -1.40 -22.01 -20.18
CA VAL A 27 -2.48 -21.07 -20.39
C VAL A 27 -2.52 -20.75 -21.89
N PHE A 28 -3.66 -21.01 -22.51
CA PHE A 28 -3.91 -20.59 -23.89
C PHE A 28 -4.66 -19.25 -23.83
N ASP A 29 -4.05 -18.20 -24.39
CA ASP A 29 -4.74 -16.94 -24.63
C ASP A 29 -5.90 -17.19 -25.61
N LYS A 30 -7.04 -16.52 -25.43
CA LYS A 30 -8.11 -16.54 -26.44
C LYS A 30 -7.50 -16.02 -27.75
N ILE A 31 -7.39 -16.88 -28.76
CA ILE A 31 -7.21 -16.42 -30.13
C ILE A 31 -8.55 -15.78 -30.48
N THR A 32 -8.61 -14.44 -30.55
CA THR A 32 -9.81 -13.75 -31.03
C THR A 32 -10.18 -14.34 -32.38
N ASP A 33 -11.38 -14.92 -32.46
CA ASP A 33 -11.96 -15.45 -33.69
C ASP A 33 -11.91 -14.38 -34.78
N PHE A 34 -11.20 -14.70 -35.86
CA PHE A 34 -10.99 -13.82 -37.01
C PHE A 34 -12.20 -13.77 -37.98
N LEU A 35 -13.42 -14.04 -37.50
CA LEU A 35 -14.61 -14.09 -38.35
C LEU A 35 -15.78 -13.31 -37.74
N SER A 36 -16.07 -12.17 -38.39
CA SER A 36 -17.38 -11.58 -38.67
C SER A 36 -18.35 -11.33 -37.50
N THR A 37 -18.52 -10.06 -37.09
CA THR A 37 -19.81 -9.30 -37.01
C THR A 37 -19.61 -7.91 -36.36
N PRO A 38 -20.53 -6.94 -36.57
CA PRO A 38 -20.18 -5.53 -36.70
C PRO A 38 -20.34 -4.70 -35.41
N SER A 39 -19.48 -3.68 -35.29
CA SER A 39 -19.78 -2.33 -34.76
C SER A 39 -20.65 -2.24 -33.49
N THR A 40 -20.01 -2.24 -32.32
CA THR A 40 -20.26 -1.19 -31.31
C THR A 40 -19.01 -1.01 -30.45
N ALA A 41 -18.72 0.24 -30.10
CA ALA A 41 -17.47 0.69 -29.49
C ALA A 41 -17.09 -0.08 -28.21
N ASN A 42 -16.08 -0.94 -28.32
CA ASN A 42 -15.18 -1.33 -27.23
C ASN A 42 -13.82 -1.58 -27.87
N SER A 43 -13.02 -0.54 -27.96
CA SER A 43 -11.63 -0.62 -28.41
C SER A 43 -10.81 -1.34 -27.35
N HIS A 44 -10.93 -2.66 -27.24
CA HIS A 44 -9.94 -3.45 -26.52
C HIS A 44 -8.56 -3.14 -27.10
N VAL A 45 -7.68 -2.54 -26.29
CA VAL A 45 -6.29 -2.26 -26.65
C VAL A 45 -5.68 -3.51 -27.27
N LYS A 46 -5.45 -3.46 -28.57
CA LYS A 46 -4.81 -4.56 -29.29
C LYS A 46 -3.37 -4.62 -28.80
N ARG A 47 -2.99 -5.76 -28.22
CA ARG A 47 -1.60 -6.08 -27.89
C ARG A 47 -0.74 -5.79 -29.13
N SER A 48 0.16 -4.80 -29.06
CA SER A 48 0.96 -4.39 -30.21
C SER A 48 1.76 -5.60 -30.72
N LYS A 49 1.53 -6.01 -31.97
CA LYS A 49 2.28 -7.11 -32.59
C LYS A 49 3.73 -6.65 -32.75
N ARG A 50 4.64 -7.38 -32.12
CA ARG A 50 6.10 -7.17 -32.16
C ARG A 50 6.60 -6.94 -33.59
N SER A 51 6.78 -5.68 -33.97
CA SER A 51 7.77 -5.30 -34.96
C SER A 51 9.08 -5.03 -34.21
N GLY A 52 10.02 -5.97 -34.28
CA GLY A 52 11.45 -5.78 -33.98
C GLY A 52 11.83 -4.85 -32.81
N GLY A 53 11.95 -5.43 -31.61
CA GLY A 53 12.74 -4.89 -30.49
C GLY A 53 12.15 -3.68 -29.76
N HIS A 54 12.34 -3.63 -28.43
CA HIS A 54 12.03 -2.50 -27.53
C HIS A 54 10.59 -2.43 -26.96
N GLY A 55 10.01 -3.58 -26.58
CA GLY A 55 8.92 -3.65 -25.62
C GLY A 55 9.48 -4.05 -24.25
N TRP A 56 9.31 -3.19 -23.25
CA TRP A 56 10.24 -2.92 -22.14
C TRP A 56 11.56 -2.31 -22.63
N ASN A 57 11.98 -1.21 -22.00
CA ASN A 57 13.35 -0.73 -22.16
C ASN A 57 14.27 -1.90 -21.77
N LEU A 58 14.93 -2.51 -22.76
CA LEU A 58 15.80 -3.68 -22.57
C LEU A 58 16.83 -3.40 -21.48
N ASP A 59 17.24 -2.14 -21.35
CA ASP A 59 18.13 -1.67 -20.29
C ASP A 59 17.46 -1.77 -18.92
N ALA A 60 16.18 -1.41 -18.77
CA ALA A 60 15.44 -1.56 -17.51
C ALA A 60 15.27 -3.03 -17.12
N HIS A 61 14.96 -3.91 -18.08
CA HIS A 61 14.86 -5.35 -17.82
C HIS A 61 16.22 -5.93 -17.40
N ASN A 62 17.28 -5.64 -18.15
CA ASN A 62 18.64 -6.10 -17.86
C ASN A 62 19.14 -5.56 -16.52
N GLU A 63 18.80 -4.32 -16.18
CA GLU A 63 19.23 -3.69 -14.94
C GLU A 63 18.52 -4.26 -13.71
N LEU A 64 17.21 -4.50 -13.79
CA LEU A 64 16.49 -5.20 -12.72
C LEU A 64 16.96 -6.65 -12.58
N LYS A 65 17.22 -7.33 -13.71
CA LYS A 65 17.74 -8.70 -13.73
C LYS A 65 19.07 -8.84 -12.98
N LYS A 66 20.02 -7.93 -13.14
CA LYS A 66 21.34 -8.00 -12.45
C LYS A 66 21.24 -7.96 -10.91
N ARG A 67 20.15 -7.43 -10.35
CA ARG A 67 20.08 -6.98 -8.95
C ARG A 67 19.17 -7.83 -8.06
N VAL A 68 18.29 -8.64 -8.65
CA VAL A 68 17.36 -9.54 -7.95
C VAL A 68 17.92 -10.97 -7.85
N TYR A 69 19.10 -11.25 -8.41
CA TYR A 69 19.62 -12.61 -8.52
C TYR A 69 20.23 -13.17 -7.23
N ASN A 70 20.04 -14.47 -7.00
CA ASN A 70 20.88 -15.36 -6.16
C ASN A 70 20.59 -16.86 -6.41
N ALA A 71 19.62 -17.21 -7.28
CA ALA A 71 19.28 -18.61 -7.55
C ALA A 71 19.43 -18.91 -9.05
N GLU A 72 20.56 -19.48 -9.42
CA GLU A 72 20.76 -20.10 -10.73
C GLU A 72 20.19 -21.52 -10.65
N VAL A 73 19.10 -21.80 -11.39
CA VAL A 73 18.62 -23.18 -11.57
C VAL A 73 19.12 -23.67 -12.92
N ASP A 74 20.10 -24.57 -12.87
CA ASP A 74 20.83 -25.07 -14.04
C ASP A 74 20.00 -26.12 -14.81
N PHE A 75 19.48 -25.76 -15.99
CA PHE A 75 18.80 -26.70 -16.89
C PHE A 75 19.68 -27.07 -18.11
N LYS A 76 20.88 -27.65 -17.92
CA LYS A 76 21.76 -28.05 -19.05
C LYS A 76 21.07 -28.95 -20.08
N SER A 77 21.21 -28.62 -21.36
CA SER A 77 20.83 -29.45 -22.50
C SER A 77 22.04 -29.64 -23.41
N GLY A 78 22.49 -30.89 -23.55
CA GLY A 78 23.32 -31.41 -24.63
C GLY A 78 24.39 -30.51 -25.29
N GLY A 79 25.65 -30.78 -24.99
CA GLY A 79 26.75 -30.84 -25.99
C GLY A 79 27.18 -29.59 -26.75
N ARG A 80 26.48 -28.46 -26.69
CA ARG A 80 27.00 -27.14 -27.07
C ARG A 80 26.51 -26.12 -26.05
N GLU A 81 27.44 -25.31 -25.57
CA GLU A 81 27.33 -24.35 -24.47
C GLU A 81 26.10 -23.45 -24.62
N VAL A 82 25.00 -23.77 -23.91
CA VAL A 82 23.94 -22.82 -23.58
C VAL A 82 23.48 -23.12 -22.16
N GLU A 83 23.90 -22.29 -21.20
CA GLU A 83 23.38 -22.28 -19.83
C GLU A 83 21.91 -21.86 -19.84
N SER A 84 21.00 -22.83 -19.68
CA SER A 84 19.58 -22.53 -19.54
C SER A 84 19.27 -22.27 -18.07
N MET A 85 19.59 -21.07 -17.58
CA MET A 85 19.11 -20.56 -16.29
C MET A 85 17.69 -20.00 -16.45
N VAL A 86 16.77 -20.34 -15.55
CA VAL A 86 15.47 -19.65 -15.43
C VAL A 86 15.59 -18.58 -14.35
N ASN A 87 15.33 -17.33 -14.70
CA ASN A 87 15.34 -16.23 -13.74
C ASN A 87 14.09 -16.29 -12.84
N LEU A 88 14.27 -16.31 -11.52
CA LEU A 88 13.17 -16.18 -10.56
C LEU A 88 12.98 -14.72 -10.15
N PHE A 89 11.77 -14.20 -10.35
CA PHE A 89 11.33 -12.88 -9.92
C PHE A 89 10.22 -13.05 -8.87
N SER A 90 10.46 -12.60 -7.64
CA SER A 90 9.49 -12.66 -6.53
C SER A 90 9.09 -11.24 -6.12
N MET A 91 7.78 -11.02 -5.96
CA MET A 91 7.25 -9.71 -5.55
C MET A 91 7.78 -9.30 -4.18
N ASP A 92 7.80 -10.23 -3.21
CA ASP A 92 8.35 -10.01 -1.86
C ASP A 92 9.80 -9.54 -1.93
N ARG A 93 10.61 -10.12 -2.84
CA ARG A 93 12.00 -9.71 -3.03
C ARG A 93 12.09 -8.34 -3.68
N PHE A 94 11.21 -7.98 -4.62
CA PHE A 94 11.16 -6.65 -5.21
C PHE A 94 10.79 -5.58 -4.18
N GLU A 95 9.82 -5.86 -3.31
CA GLU A 95 9.42 -4.95 -2.23
C GLU A 95 10.55 -4.79 -1.21
N ALA A 96 11.12 -5.90 -0.73
CA ALA A 96 12.16 -5.87 0.29
C ALA A 96 13.46 -5.20 -0.20
N THR A 97 13.87 -5.46 -1.44
CA THR A 97 15.18 -4.98 -1.94
C THR A 97 15.08 -3.66 -2.68
N GLN A 98 14.03 -3.44 -3.47
CA GLN A 98 13.88 -2.30 -4.37
C GLN A 98 12.78 -1.31 -3.95
N CYS A 99 11.99 -1.62 -2.91
CA CYS A 99 10.86 -0.80 -2.44
C CYS A 99 9.80 -0.52 -3.52
N LEU A 100 9.69 -1.45 -4.48
CA LEU A 100 8.73 -1.37 -5.58
C LEU A 100 7.54 -2.29 -5.28
N THR A 101 6.46 -1.71 -4.74
CA THR A 101 5.15 -2.38 -4.62
C THR A 101 4.52 -2.58 -6.00
N ARG A 102 3.45 -3.38 -6.08
CA ARG A 102 2.72 -3.62 -7.35
C ARG A 102 2.35 -2.31 -8.06
N ASN A 103 1.80 -1.34 -7.34
CA ASN A 103 1.41 -0.05 -7.91
C ASN A 103 2.61 0.76 -8.40
N ARG A 104 3.73 0.76 -7.65
CA ARG A 104 4.98 1.41 -8.07
C ARG A 104 5.57 0.74 -9.31
N LEU A 105 5.49 -0.58 -9.44
CA LEU A 105 5.91 -1.29 -10.66
C LEU A 105 5.04 -0.93 -11.87
N VAL A 106 3.72 -0.81 -11.68
CA VAL A 106 2.82 -0.37 -12.76
C VAL A 106 3.12 1.08 -13.16
N ALA A 107 3.30 2.00 -12.21
CA ALA A 107 3.70 3.37 -12.50
C ALA A 107 5.05 3.43 -13.25
N LEU A 108 6.01 2.60 -12.84
CA LEU A 108 7.31 2.48 -13.50
C LEU A 108 7.15 1.98 -14.94
N ALA A 109 6.31 0.97 -15.17
CA ALA A 109 6.04 0.42 -16.49
C ALA A 109 5.35 1.44 -17.41
N LEU A 110 4.42 2.25 -16.89
CA LEU A 110 3.75 3.30 -17.67
C LEU A 110 4.71 4.44 -18.03
N LEU A 111 5.63 4.81 -17.13
CA LEU A 111 6.66 5.82 -17.41
C LEU A 111 7.66 5.34 -18.48
N LEU A 112 8.08 4.07 -18.43
CA LEU A 112 9.08 3.51 -19.35
C LEU A 112 8.50 2.97 -20.66
N GLY A 113 7.19 2.73 -20.69
CA GLY A 113 6.50 2.02 -21.75
C GLY A 113 6.37 0.52 -21.48
N CYS A 114 5.21 -0.03 -21.83
CA CYS A 114 4.85 -1.43 -21.64
C CYS A 114 4.13 -1.98 -22.89
N ASP A 115 3.74 -3.25 -22.88
CA ASP A 115 3.11 -3.91 -24.03
C ASP A 115 1.78 -3.26 -24.46
N TYR A 116 1.12 -2.55 -23.55
CA TYR A 116 -0.14 -1.83 -23.77
C TYR A 116 0.04 -0.32 -23.98
N LEU A 117 1.25 0.20 -23.75
CA LEU A 117 1.60 1.62 -23.89
C LEU A 117 3.00 1.74 -24.51
N GLN A 118 3.06 1.81 -25.83
CA GLN A 118 4.33 1.87 -26.56
C GLN A 118 4.98 3.26 -26.39
N GLY A 119 6.27 3.28 -26.06
CA GLY A 119 7.07 4.52 -25.96
C GLY A 119 7.00 5.25 -24.62
N GLY A 120 6.05 4.94 -23.74
CA GLY A 120 5.96 5.51 -22.39
C GLY A 120 5.98 7.04 -22.38
N VAL A 121 6.59 7.62 -21.34
CA VAL A 121 6.83 9.06 -21.26
C VAL A 121 8.18 9.41 -21.89
N ASN A 122 8.17 10.33 -22.84
CA ASN A 122 9.36 10.67 -23.60
C ASN A 122 10.47 11.25 -22.70
N ARG A 123 11.71 10.80 -22.92
CA ARG A 123 12.93 11.16 -22.15
C ARG A 123 12.91 10.73 -20.68
N VAL A 124 12.03 9.81 -20.30
CA VAL A 124 12.04 9.18 -18.96
C VAL A 124 12.69 7.80 -19.04
N GLY A 125 13.92 7.68 -18.53
CA GLY A 125 14.62 6.41 -18.35
C GLY A 125 14.44 5.82 -16.94
N ILE A 126 14.93 4.61 -16.70
CA ILE A 126 14.75 3.86 -15.42
C ILE A 126 15.13 4.67 -14.17
N VAL A 127 16.23 5.43 -14.23
CA VAL A 127 16.69 6.27 -13.11
C VAL A 127 15.75 7.44 -12.86
N THR A 128 15.33 8.14 -13.93
CA THR A 128 14.39 9.26 -13.83
C THR A 128 13.01 8.77 -13.37
N ALA A 129 12.57 7.61 -13.85
CA ALA A 129 11.31 7.00 -13.44
C ALA A 129 11.32 6.64 -11.94
N ARG A 130 12.44 6.11 -11.42
CA ARG A 130 12.63 5.89 -9.98
C ARG A 130 12.68 7.18 -9.18
N GLU A 131 13.35 8.21 -9.67
CA GLU A 131 13.34 9.54 -9.03
C GLU A 131 11.91 10.08 -8.93
N ILE A 132 11.11 9.99 -10.01
CA ILE A 132 9.69 10.36 -10.01
C ILE A 132 8.93 9.56 -8.96
N ILE A 133 8.99 8.23 -8.99
CA ILE A 133 8.27 7.40 -8.01
C ILE A 133 8.70 7.72 -6.57
N SER A 134 9.98 7.94 -6.32
CA SER A 134 10.49 8.27 -4.97
C SER A 134 10.04 9.63 -4.43
N GLU A 135 9.70 10.58 -5.30
CA GLU A 135 9.26 11.92 -4.89
C GLU A 135 7.74 12.05 -4.80
N PHE A 136 7.00 11.27 -5.60
CA PHE A 136 5.55 11.42 -5.75
C PHE A 136 4.73 10.25 -5.18
N SER A 137 5.38 9.14 -4.79
CA SER A 137 4.78 8.11 -3.94
C SER A 137 4.87 8.57 -2.49
N ILE A 138 3.72 8.96 -1.95
CA ILE A 138 3.56 9.39 -0.57
C ILE A 138 3.40 8.14 0.28
N ASN A 139 2.40 7.30 0.01
CA ASN A 139 2.11 6.07 0.75
C ASN A 139 2.59 4.82 -0.03
N ASP A 140 2.71 3.68 0.66
CA ASP A 140 3.01 2.38 0.03
C ASP A 140 1.87 1.86 -0.87
N ASP A 141 0.63 2.21 -0.51
CA ASP A 141 -0.60 1.80 -1.21
C ASP A 141 -1.08 2.81 -2.28
N ASP A 142 -0.31 3.86 -2.58
CA ASP A 142 -0.71 4.82 -3.60
C ASP A 142 -0.98 4.13 -4.94
N HIS A 143 -2.13 4.43 -5.55
CA HIS A 143 -2.48 3.89 -6.86
C HIS A 143 -1.50 4.40 -7.93
N ALA A 144 -1.18 3.55 -8.92
CA ALA A 144 -0.18 3.85 -9.94
C ALA A 144 -0.44 5.19 -10.65
N LEU A 145 -1.69 5.43 -11.10
CA LEU A 145 -2.08 6.66 -11.76
C LEU A 145 -2.02 7.89 -10.84
N THR A 146 -2.31 7.74 -9.55
CA THR A 146 -2.21 8.84 -8.58
C THR A 146 -0.78 9.32 -8.39
N ILE A 147 0.19 8.40 -8.39
CA ILE A 147 1.63 8.75 -8.36
C ILE A 147 2.00 9.57 -9.60
N LEU A 148 1.51 9.15 -10.77
CA LEU A 148 1.77 9.84 -12.04
C LEU A 148 1.05 11.19 -12.13
N ASP A 149 -0.14 11.31 -11.55
CA ASP A 149 -0.96 12.52 -11.59
C ASP A 149 -0.31 13.63 -10.78
N ARG A 150 0.14 13.31 -9.55
CA ARG A 150 0.94 14.23 -8.72
C ARG A 150 2.21 14.70 -9.42
N PHE A 151 2.90 13.80 -10.13
CA PHE A 151 4.06 14.17 -10.94
C PHE A 151 3.66 15.10 -12.10
N GLY A 152 2.62 14.74 -12.85
CA GLY A 152 2.12 15.52 -13.99
C GLY A 152 1.71 16.94 -13.59
N SER A 153 0.90 17.08 -12.54
CA SER A 153 0.45 18.37 -12.01
C SER A 153 1.61 19.23 -11.49
N TYR A 154 2.59 18.61 -10.82
CA TYR A 154 3.78 19.34 -10.37
C TYR A 154 4.66 19.78 -11.56
N PHE A 155 4.79 18.95 -12.59
CA PHE A 155 5.56 19.24 -13.79
C PHE A 155 4.93 20.36 -14.63
N ARG A 156 3.59 20.34 -14.81
CA ARG A 156 2.83 21.39 -15.51
C ARG A 156 2.72 22.71 -14.73
N GLY A 157 3.07 22.69 -13.44
CA GLY A 157 3.01 23.89 -12.59
C GLY A 157 1.66 24.16 -11.97
N GLU A 158 0.70 23.24 -12.09
CA GLU A 158 -0.58 23.27 -11.35
C GLU A 158 -0.34 23.22 -9.84
N ILE A 159 0.74 22.54 -9.42
CA ILE A 159 1.22 22.55 -8.04
C ILE A 159 2.43 23.51 -7.93
N PRO A 160 2.34 24.57 -7.10
CA PRO A 160 3.45 25.50 -6.87
C PRO A 160 4.70 24.81 -6.30
N CYS A 161 5.87 25.31 -6.68
CA CYS A 161 7.13 24.85 -6.10
C CYS A 161 7.26 25.40 -4.68
N ARG A 162 7.44 24.52 -3.69
CA ARG A 162 7.57 24.91 -2.28
C ARG A 162 9.04 25.16 -1.93
N PRO A 163 9.36 26.05 -0.97
CA PRO A 163 10.74 26.27 -0.51
C PRO A 163 11.40 24.96 -0.05
N ASN A 164 10.63 24.13 0.66
CA ASN A 164 11.08 22.84 1.23
C ASN A 164 11.11 21.68 0.21
N ASP A 165 10.74 21.90 -1.07
CA ASP A 165 10.80 20.83 -2.06
C ASP A 165 12.25 20.37 -2.29
N SER A 166 12.42 19.06 -2.46
CA SER A 166 13.73 18.44 -2.66
C SER A 166 14.41 18.95 -3.94
N ASN A 167 15.74 18.90 -3.96
CA ASN A 167 16.52 19.29 -5.14
C ASN A 167 16.17 18.42 -6.37
N THR A 168 15.83 17.14 -6.17
CA THR A 168 15.38 16.25 -7.25
C THR A 168 14.03 16.68 -7.79
N LYS A 169 13.06 17.03 -6.93
CA LYS A 169 11.74 17.52 -7.33
C LYS A 169 11.86 18.82 -8.14
N LYS A 170 12.67 19.78 -7.67
CA LYS A 170 13.00 21.03 -8.39
C LYS A 170 13.73 20.78 -9.72
N LYS A 171 14.54 19.71 -9.81
CA LYS A 171 15.20 19.30 -11.06
C LYS A 171 14.22 18.66 -12.05
N LEU A 172 13.30 17.82 -11.57
CA LEU A 172 12.29 17.17 -12.40
C LEU A 172 11.37 18.20 -13.07
N LYS A 173 10.98 19.27 -12.36
CA LYS A 173 10.20 20.38 -12.94
C LYS A 173 10.89 21.10 -14.10
N ARG A 174 12.23 21.15 -14.08
CA ARG A 174 13.07 21.78 -15.13
C ARG A 174 13.62 20.78 -16.14
N ALA A 175 13.25 19.50 -16.01
CA ALA A 175 13.74 18.47 -16.90
C ALA A 175 13.08 18.63 -18.28
N LYS A 176 13.83 18.31 -19.33
CA LYS A 176 13.32 18.28 -20.71
C LYS A 176 12.48 17.01 -20.93
N ILE A 177 11.41 16.83 -20.17
CA ILE A 177 10.46 15.73 -20.30
C ILE A 177 9.27 16.22 -21.12
N THR A 178 8.74 15.39 -22.01
CA THR A 178 7.52 15.69 -22.77
C THR A 178 6.44 14.74 -22.30
N LEU A 179 5.43 15.27 -21.61
CA LEU A 179 4.27 14.49 -21.16
C LEU A 179 3.29 14.31 -22.33
N PRO A 180 2.77 13.09 -22.56
CA PRO A 180 1.69 12.87 -23.52
C PRO A 180 0.42 13.67 -23.18
N ASP A 181 -0.39 13.97 -24.20
CA ASP A 181 -1.66 14.68 -23.99
C ASP A 181 -2.60 13.87 -23.09
N GLY A 182 -3.20 14.55 -22.12
CA GLY A 182 -4.05 13.93 -21.10
C GLY A 182 -3.31 13.11 -20.04
N PHE A 183 -1.97 13.15 -19.97
CA PHE A 183 -1.23 12.39 -18.96
C PHE A 183 -1.59 12.77 -17.52
N PRO A 184 -1.81 11.79 -16.61
CA PRO A 184 -1.93 10.34 -16.83
C PRO A 184 -3.38 9.83 -16.96
N ASN A 185 -4.37 10.73 -17.00
CA ASN A 185 -5.80 10.42 -16.95
C ASN A 185 -6.44 10.24 -18.34
N SER A 186 -5.64 10.01 -19.39
CA SER A 186 -6.16 9.64 -20.69
C SER A 186 -6.58 8.17 -20.71
N ASP A 187 -7.56 7.85 -21.55
CA ASP A 187 -8.12 6.50 -21.66
C ASP A 187 -7.03 5.45 -21.87
N VAL A 188 -6.01 5.77 -22.68
CA VAL A 188 -4.86 4.87 -22.95
C VAL A 188 -4.09 4.51 -21.67
N PHE A 189 -3.84 5.46 -20.78
CA PHE A 189 -3.13 5.20 -19.52
C PHE A 189 -4.02 4.48 -18.50
N ILE A 190 -5.31 4.83 -18.45
CA ILE A 190 -6.29 4.18 -17.57
C ILE A 190 -6.47 2.72 -17.96
N GLU A 191 -6.65 2.43 -19.24
CA GLU A 191 -6.77 1.08 -19.78
C GLU A 191 -5.48 0.28 -19.59
N ALA A 192 -4.30 0.88 -19.87
CA ALA A 192 -3.03 0.20 -19.64
C ALA A 192 -2.82 -0.14 -18.16
N ALA A 193 -3.21 0.75 -17.23
CA ALA A 193 -3.14 0.49 -15.79
C ALA A 193 -4.14 -0.59 -15.35
N SER A 194 -5.38 -0.55 -15.87
CA SER A 194 -6.44 -1.49 -15.49
C SER A 194 -6.12 -2.93 -15.89
N VAL A 195 -5.45 -3.15 -17.03
CA VAL A 195 -4.99 -4.48 -17.43
C VAL A 195 -4.04 -5.12 -16.40
N TYR A 196 -3.21 -4.31 -15.74
CA TYR A 196 -2.30 -4.80 -14.71
C TYR A 196 -2.91 -4.86 -13.31
N LEU A 197 -3.81 -3.92 -12.98
CA LEU A 197 -4.36 -3.76 -11.63
C LEU A 197 -5.68 -4.52 -11.41
N CYS A 198 -6.51 -4.58 -12.44
CA CYS A 198 -7.85 -5.20 -12.45
C CYS A 198 -7.96 -6.24 -13.59
N PRO A 199 -7.12 -7.30 -13.60
CA PRO A 199 -7.23 -8.31 -14.65
C PRO A 199 -8.56 -9.06 -14.57
N GLU A 200 -9.14 -9.39 -15.72
CA GLU A 200 -10.29 -10.29 -15.77
C GLU A 200 -9.89 -11.69 -15.30
N VAL A 201 -10.29 -12.06 -14.09
CA VAL A 201 -10.03 -13.39 -13.53
C VAL A 201 -11.28 -14.25 -13.73
N LYS A 202 -11.16 -15.37 -14.45
CA LYS A 202 -12.23 -16.38 -14.48
C LYS A 202 -12.35 -16.99 -13.09
N GLU A 203 -13.55 -17.00 -12.50
CA GLU A 203 -13.85 -17.43 -11.11
C GLU A 203 -13.50 -18.88 -10.74
N LYS A 204 -12.87 -19.67 -11.61
CA LYS A 204 -12.43 -21.03 -11.28
C LYS A 204 -11.20 -20.96 -10.38
N LYS A 205 -11.45 -20.97 -9.06
CA LYS A 205 -10.43 -20.93 -7.99
C LYS A 205 -9.50 -22.15 -7.96
N GLU A 206 -9.89 -23.27 -8.56
CA GLU A 206 -9.13 -24.51 -8.52
C GLU A 206 -8.52 -24.88 -9.89
N LEU A 207 -7.21 -25.16 -9.89
CA LEU A 207 -6.52 -25.70 -11.05
C LEU A 207 -7.14 -27.06 -11.42
N PRO A 208 -7.51 -27.30 -12.70
CA PRO A 208 -8.12 -28.56 -13.10
C PRO A 208 -7.26 -29.76 -12.70
N THR A 209 -7.87 -30.79 -12.11
CA THR A 209 -7.22 -32.10 -11.94
C THR A 209 -6.94 -32.65 -13.34
N PRO A 210 -5.67 -32.88 -13.71
CA PRO A 210 -5.34 -33.21 -15.08
C PRO A 210 -5.67 -34.69 -15.29
N PRO A 211 -6.30 -35.06 -16.42
CA PRO A 211 -6.45 -36.48 -16.73
C PRO A 211 -5.07 -37.14 -16.87
N PRO A 212 -4.96 -38.44 -16.59
CA PRO A 212 -3.73 -39.18 -16.79
C PRO A 212 -3.26 -39.02 -18.23
N ARG A 213 -1.95 -38.82 -18.41
CA ARG A 213 -1.38 -38.50 -19.71
C ARG A 213 -1.51 -39.70 -20.64
N ASN A 214 -2.28 -39.55 -21.71
CA ASN A 214 -2.44 -40.59 -22.70
C ASN A 214 -1.26 -40.58 -23.68
N MET A 215 -0.23 -41.37 -23.37
CA MET A 215 1.00 -41.43 -24.18
C MET A 215 0.75 -41.96 -25.59
N SER A 216 -0.24 -42.85 -25.78
CA SER A 216 -0.61 -43.37 -27.10
C SER A 216 -1.19 -42.29 -28.01
N LYS A 217 -2.01 -41.37 -27.47
CA LYS A 217 -2.53 -40.21 -28.23
C LYS A 217 -1.43 -39.20 -28.55
N VAL A 218 -0.47 -39.00 -27.64
CA VAL A 218 0.68 -38.11 -27.88
C VAL A 218 1.58 -38.69 -28.97
N GLU A 219 1.85 -39.99 -28.92
CA GLU A 219 2.61 -40.70 -29.95
C GLU A 219 1.95 -40.57 -31.32
N SER A 220 0.66 -40.89 -31.45
CA SER A 220 -0.06 -40.79 -32.72
C SER A 220 -0.09 -39.37 -33.28
N THR A 221 -0.20 -38.35 -32.41
CA THR A 221 -0.17 -36.94 -32.81
C THR A 221 1.22 -36.51 -33.32
N LEU A 222 2.29 -36.90 -32.64
CA LEU A 222 3.66 -36.58 -33.09
C LEU A 222 4.05 -37.36 -34.36
N MET A 223 3.53 -38.57 -34.54
CA MET A 223 3.71 -39.32 -35.78
C MET A 223 3.00 -38.64 -36.95
N ARG A 224 1.74 -38.23 -36.76
CA ARG A 224 0.92 -37.57 -37.80
C ARG A 224 1.43 -36.18 -38.16
N GLU A 225 1.65 -35.31 -37.17
CA GLU A 225 1.95 -33.89 -37.39
C GLU A 225 3.46 -33.64 -37.61
N CYS A 226 4.33 -34.40 -36.92
CA CYS A 226 5.77 -34.15 -36.90
C CYS A 226 6.59 -35.20 -37.65
N GLY A 227 5.95 -36.22 -38.25
CA GLY A 227 6.63 -37.30 -38.97
C GLY A 227 7.53 -38.15 -38.08
N TRP A 228 7.22 -38.26 -36.78
CA TRP A 228 7.97 -39.14 -35.88
C TRP A 228 7.70 -40.61 -36.20
N THR A 229 8.68 -41.47 -35.88
CA THR A 229 8.48 -42.92 -35.84
C THR A 229 8.27 -43.37 -34.40
N SER A 230 7.56 -44.48 -34.18
CA SER A 230 7.36 -45.05 -32.83
C SER A 230 8.70 -45.34 -32.12
N LYS A 231 9.70 -45.79 -32.90
CA LYS A 231 11.08 -45.98 -32.42
C LYS A 231 11.70 -44.68 -31.92
N ARG A 232 11.54 -43.56 -32.65
CA ARG A 232 12.03 -42.25 -32.25
C ARG A 232 11.33 -41.74 -30.99
N PHE A 233 10.02 -41.91 -30.89
CA PHE A 233 9.23 -41.52 -29.72
C PHE A 233 9.71 -42.22 -28.43
N THR A 234 9.82 -43.54 -28.49
CA THR A 234 10.31 -44.37 -27.37
C THR A 234 11.73 -43.99 -26.97
N GLN A 235 12.62 -43.79 -27.96
CA GLN A 235 13.99 -43.34 -27.71
C GLN A 235 14.05 -41.99 -27.01
N GLU A 236 13.20 -41.03 -27.40
CA GLU A 236 13.23 -39.70 -26.78
C GLU A 236 12.70 -39.72 -25.33
N ILE A 237 11.69 -40.54 -25.02
CA ILE A 237 11.24 -40.73 -23.63
C ILE A 237 12.38 -41.28 -22.77
N VAL A 238 13.09 -42.31 -23.24
CA VAL A 238 14.22 -42.90 -22.51
C VAL A 238 15.36 -41.89 -22.35
N ARG A 239 15.67 -41.12 -23.40
CA ARG A 239 16.68 -40.05 -23.35
C ARG A 239 16.31 -38.96 -22.37
N SER A 240 15.04 -38.55 -22.35
CA SER A 240 14.55 -37.54 -21.43
C SER A 240 14.70 -38.05 -19.98
N LYS A 241 14.22 -39.26 -19.65
CA LYS A 241 14.39 -39.86 -18.32
C LYS A 241 15.84 -39.89 -17.86
N LYS A 242 16.76 -40.30 -18.73
CA LYS A 242 18.22 -40.31 -18.45
C LYS A 242 18.77 -38.90 -18.21
N ARG A 243 18.39 -37.91 -19.02
CA ARG A 243 18.79 -36.49 -18.83
C ARG A 243 18.26 -35.95 -17.49
N SER A 244 17.01 -36.23 -17.15
CA SER A 244 16.36 -35.75 -15.93
C SER A 244 16.92 -36.41 -14.66
N GLN A 245 17.31 -37.69 -14.72
CA GLN A 245 17.99 -38.36 -13.62
C GLN A 245 19.38 -37.78 -13.35
N LYS A 246 20.13 -37.42 -14.39
CA LYS A 246 21.43 -36.73 -14.24
C LYS A 246 21.28 -35.36 -13.57
N ILE A 247 20.21 -34.62 -13.86
CA ILE A 247 19.92 -33.31 -13.25
C ILE A 247 19.55 -33.48 -11.77
N ARG A 248 18.67 -34.44 -11.43
CA ARG A 248 18.28 -34.71 -10.03
C ARG A 248 19.48 -35.12 -9.16
N ASN A 249 20.43 -35.85 -9.74
CA ASN A 249 21.66 -36.24 -9.04
C ASN A 249 22.66 -35.07 -8.89
N ALA A 250 22.54 -34.01 -9.70
CA ALA A 250 23.40 -32.82 -9.65
C ALA A 250 22.79 -31.65 -8.87
N SER A 251 21.46 -31.58 -8.71
CA SER A 251 20.78 -30.50 -7.99
C SER A 251 20.89 -30.66 -6.46
N ARG A 252 21.32 -29.60 -5.77
CA ARG A 252 21.21 -29.45 -4.31
C ARG A 252 19.73 -29.54 -3.87
N LYS A 253 19.48 -29.99 -2.63
CA LYS A 253 18.13 -30.31 -2.12
C LYS A 253 17.21 -29.07 -2.18
N LEU A 254 15.94 -29.29 -2.51
CA LEU A 254 14.88 -28.27 -2.54
C LEU A 254 14.69 -27.55 -1.20
N THR A 255 15.12 -28.16 -0.08
CA THR A 255 15.09 -27.56 1.26
C THR A 255 16.07 -26.41 1.44
N ASP A 256 17.08 -26.29 0.57
CA ASP A 256 18.01 -25.15 0.58
C ASP A 256 17.41 -23.91 -0.12
N PHE A 257 16.25 -24.05 -0.78
CA PHE A 257 15.62 -22.99 -1.58
C PHE A 257 14.60 -22.13 -0.79
N PHE A 258 14.08 -22.64 0.32
CA PHE A 258 13.19 -21.85 1.17
C PHE A 258 14.04 -21.22 2.28
N PRO A 259 14.20 -19.88 2.34
CA PRO A 259 14.80 -19.26 3.50
C PRO A 259 13.96 -19.67 4.71
N THR A 260 14.57 -20.35 5.66
CA THR A 260 14.00 -20.50 7.00
C THR A 260 13.59 -19.10 7.42
N VAL A 261 12.32 -18.89 7.75
CA VAL A 261 11.78 -17.60 8.20
C VAL A 261 12.47 -17.24 9.52
N ARG A 262 13.72 -16.76 9.44
CA ARG A 262 14.32 -15.94 10.46
C ARG A 262 13.65 -14.60 10.29
N ARG A 263 12.84 -14.21 11.28
CA ARG A 263 12.29 -12.85 11.38
C ARG A 263 13.41 -11.86 11.04
N LEU A 264 13.26 -11.10 9.96
CA LEU A 264 14.15 -10.01 9.60
C LEU A 264 13.88 -8.85 10.56
N THR A 265 14.47 -8.89 11.76
CA THR A 265 14.41 -7.79 12.74
C THR A 265 15.58 -6.82 12.62
N THR A 266 16.32 -6.81 11.50
CA THR A 266 17.49 -5.94 11.33
C THR A 266 17.56 -5.36 9.92
N TYR A 267 16.67 -4.41 9.65
CA TYR A 267 16.65 -3.59 8.42
C TYR A 267 17.86 -2.66 8.25
N SER A 268 18.80 -2.61 9.19
CA SER A 268 19.87 -1.61 9.20
C SER A 268 21.25 -2.10 8.76
N SER A 269 21.49 -3.41 8.64
CA SER A 269 22.86 -3.95 8.59
C SER A 269 23.36 -4.38 7.21
N ASN A 270 22.49 -4.46 6.19
CA ASN A 270 22.87 -4.93 4.85
C ASN A 270 22.97 -3.81 3.80
N CYS A 271 22.89 -2.53 4.20
CA CYS A 271 22.78 -1.42 3.26
C CYS A 271 24.06 -1.09 2.47
N ASP A 272 25.25 -1.47 2.94
CA ASP A 272 26.50 -1.08 2.28
C ASP A 272 26.90 -1.97 1.10
N VAL A 273 26.51 -3.25 1.09
CA VAL A 273 26.93 -4.21 0.05
C VAL A 273 26.18 -3.98 -1.28
N ASP A 274 24.97 -3.41 -1.23
CA ASP A 274 24.17 -3.12 -2.43
C ASP A 274 24.41 -1.73 -3.02
N ALA A 275 25.01 -0.80 -2.27
CA ALA A 275 25.27 0.57 -2.74
C ALA A 275 26.17 0.61 -3.99
N GLN A 276 27.10 -0.34 -4.12
CA GLN A 276 28.01 -0.45 -5.27
C GLN A 276 27.32 -0.85 -6.59
N LYS A 277 26.08 -1.37 -6.54
CA LYS A 277 25.33 -1.83 -7.73
C LYS A 277 24.38 -0.76 -8.30
N HIS A 278 24.27 0.40 -7.65
CA HIS A 278 23.35 1.47 -8.03
C HIS A 278 24.10 2.74 -8.43
N SER A 279 23.57 3.48 -9.41
CA SER A 279 24.00 4.87 -9.64
C SER A 279 23.70 5.71 -8.41
N ARG A 280 24.53 6.71 -8.07
CA ARG A 280 24.30 7.61 -6.92
C ARG A 280 22.88 8.19 -6.89
N ARG A 281 22.36 8.59 -8.05
CA ARG A 281 21.00 9.14 -8.21
C ARG A 281 19.92 8.11 -7.88
N GLU A 282 20.12 6.91 -8.37
CA GLU A 282 19.19 5.80 -8.16
C GLU A 282 19.20 5.32 -6.71
N TRP A 283 20.39 5.21 -6.11
CA TRP A 283 20.53 4.89 -4.70
C TRP A 283 19.83 5.92 -3.83
N ALA A 284 19.98 7.22 -4.13
CA ALA A 284 19.26 8.27 -3.43
C ALA A 284 17.73 8.15 -3.57
N ALA A 285 17.21 7.79 -4.75
CA ALA A 285 15.79 7.52 -4.94
C ALA A 285 15.31 6.32 -4.11
N LEU A 286 16.09 5.23 -4.07
CA LEU A 286 15.76 4.03 -3.31
C LEU A 286 15.84 4.27 -1.79
N GLN A 287 16.83 5.03 -1.30
CA GLN A 287 16.90 5.43 0.10
C GLN A 287 15.72 6.30 0.49
N ARG A 288 15.26 7.20 -0.39
CA ARG A 288 14.03 7.97 -0.14
C ARG A 288 12.80 7.10 -0.02
N LEU A 289 12.62 6.13 -0.92
CA LEU A 289 11.52 5.17 -0.80
C LEU A 289 11.58 4.38 0.52
N ARG A 290 12.76 3.96 0.96
CA ARG A 290 12.94 3.30 2.27
C ARG A 290 12.62 4.21 3.44
N ILE A 291 13.04 5.47 3.40
CA ILE A 291 12.74 6.45 4.45
C ILE A 291 11.24 6.70 4.49
N ASN A 292 10.60 6.93 3.33
CA ASN A 292 9.16 7.13 3.24
C ASN A 292 8.41 5.92 3.80
N ALA A 293 8.76 4.70 3.40
CA ALA A 293 8.16 3.48 3.96
C ALA A 293 8.27 3.41 5.50
N LYS A 294 9.45 3.74 6.06
CA LYS A 294 9.65 3.79 7.53
C LYS A 294 8.85 4.87 8.25
N LEU A 295 8.47 5.96 7.56
CA LEU A 295 7.62 6.99 8.16
C LEU A 295 6.19 6.48 8.35
N TYR A 296 5.71 5.57 7.49
CA TYR A 296 4.39 4.94 7.64
C TYR A 296 4.40 3.73 8.57
N ASP A 297 5.50 2.98 8.62
CA ASP A 297 5.71 1.89 9.59
C ASP A 297 5.67 2.39 11.05
N LYS A 298 5.98 3.68 11.27
CA LYS A 298 5.84 4.37 12.57
C LYS A 298 4.46 4.99 12.82
N ASN A 299 3.62 5.05 11.78
CA ASN A 299 2.25 5.57 11.86
C ASN A 299 1.21 4.43 11.93
N GLU A 300 1.62 3.16 11.85
CA GLU A 300 0.93 2.15 12.65
C GLU A 300 0.99 2.64 14.09
N THR A 301 -0.17 2.91 14.66
CA THR A 301 -0.36 3.43 16.01
C THR A 301 0.47 2.65 17.01
N VAL A 302 1.70 3.12 17.27
CA VAL A 302 2.31 2.98 18.57
C VAL A 302 1.41 3.80 19.47
N ILE A 303 0.57 3.10 20.22
CA ILE A 303 0.00 3.62 21.45
C ILE A 303 1.23 3.98 22.30
N GLU A 304 1.70 5.23 22.20
CA GLU A 304 2.68 5.76 23.13
C GLU A 304 2.00 5.71 24.49
N GLU A 305 2.47 4.79 25.34
CA GLU A 305 2.14 4.81 26.76
C GLU A 305 2.43 6.22 27.28
N PRO A 306 1.42 6.94 27.80
CA PRO A 306 1.67 8.25 28.37
C PRO A 306 2.61 8.09 29.56
N GLN A 307 3.77 8.75 29.46
CA GLN A 307 4.71 8.96 30.55
C GLN A 307 3.94 9.40 31.80
N ILE A 308 3.95 8.54 32.82
CA ILE A 308 3.35 8.81 34.13
C ILE A 308 4.14 9.94 34.80
N CYS A 309 3.60 11.15 34.77
CA CYS A 309 3.97 12.19 35.73
C CYS A 309 3.38 11.77 37.09
N VAL A 310 4.26 11.40 38.04
CA VAL A 310 3.88 11.07 39.42
C VAL A 310 3.46 12.35 40.16
N PRO A 311 2.25 12.42 40.76
CA PRO A 311 1.97 13.35 41.83
C PRO A 311 2.22 12.68 43.19
N THR A 312 2.94 13.39 44.05
CA THR A 312 3.18 13.02 45.44
C THR A 312 1.91 13.20 46.30
N ASN A 313 1.75 12.24 47.22
CA ASN A 313 1.05 12.32 48.50
C ASN A 313 -0.44 12.71 48.57
N GLY A 314 -1.25 11.72 48.97
CA GLY A 314 -2.10 11.85 50.16
C GLY A 314 -3.57 12.20 49.94
N ALA A 315 -4.46 11.19 50.06
CA ALA A 315 -5.56 11.17 51.02
C ALA A 315 -6.60 10.09 50.66
N ARG A 316 -6.75 9.12 51.56
CA ARG A 316 -7.84 8.13 51.64
C ARG A 316 -9.21 8.84 51.69
N ARG A 317 -10.16 8.47 50.81
CA ARG A 317 -11.59 8.44 51.15
C ARG A 317 -12.31 7.24 50.52
N ARG A 318 -13.23 6.69 51.32
CA ARG A 318 -13.92 5.40 51.21
C ARG A 318 -15.01 5.42 50.14
N GLY A 319 -15.30 4.24 49.59
CA GLY A 319 -16.28 4.03 48.55
C GLY A 319 -17.74 3.96 49.01
N THR A 320 -18.62 4.02 48.03
CA THR A 320 -20.05 3.70 48.12
C THR A 320 -20.48 2.87 46.92
N LYS A 321 -21.44 1.98 47.20
CA LYS A 321 -21.91 0.83 46.44
C LYS A 321 -22.70 1.18 45.16
N ARG A 322 -22.65 0.22 44.24
CA ARG A 322 -23.38 0.01 42.96
C ARG A 322 -24.89 0.23 43.02
N VAL A 323 -25.47 0.55 41.86
CA VAL A 323 -26.73 -0.05 41.36
C VAL A 323 -26.62 -0.29 39.84
N LEU A 324 -26.94 -1.51 39.42
CA LEU A 324 -27.09 -1.98 38.05
C LEU A 324 -28.54 -1.79 37.59
N ALA A 325 -28.77 -1.47 36.32
CA ALA A 325 -30.04 -1.74 35.64
C ALA A 325 -29.78 -2.05 34.16
N ASP A 326 -30.27 -3.23 33.76
CA ASP A 326 -30.26 -3.84 32.44
C ASP A 326 -31.21 -3.16 31.44
N GLY A 327 -31.01 -3.39 30.12
CA GLY A 327 -32.10 -3.27 29.14
C GLY A 327 -31.74 -2.94 27.68
N ASN A 328 -31.26 -3.94 26.94
CA ASN A 328 -31.55 -4.29 25.53
C ASN A 328 -32.25 -3.28 24.58
N MET A 329 -31.64 -3.01 23.40
CA MET A 329 -32.11 -3.45 22.05
C MET A 329 -31.43 -2.65 20.91
N ALA A 330 -31.36 -3.30 19.73
CA ALA A 330 -30.59 -2.97 18.53
C ALA A 330 -31.12 -1.81 17.63
N ALA A 331 -30.19 -1.20 16.88
CA ALA A 331 -30.16 -0.52 15.54
C ALA A 331 -31.48 -0.09 14.81
N PRO A 332 -31.49 0.88 13.84
CA PRO A 332 -30.41 1.35 12.94
C PRO A 332 -30.37 2.87 12.54
N LEU A 333 -29.28 3.27 11.87
CA LEU A 333 -29.04 4.31 10.82
C LEU A 333 -29.85 5.64 10.69
N ALA A 334 -29.07 6.73 10.58
CA ALA A 334 -29.21 7.96 9.74
C ALA A 334 -30.31 9.04 10.02
N LEU A 335 -29.80 10.28 10.26
CA LEU A 335 -30.28 11.70 10.08
C LEU A 335 -31.71 12.00 9.56
N PRO A 336 -32.32 13.21 9.77
CA PRO A 336 -32.05 14.31 10.73
C PRO A 336 -33.31 14.84 11.50
N SER A 337 -33.07 15.59 12.58
CA SER A 337 -33.95 16.58 13.27
C SER A 337 -35.40 16.20 13.64
N SER A 338 -35.67 16.09 14.95
CA SER A 338 -36.74 16.79 15.70
C SER A 338 -37.11 16.01 16.97
N GLY A 339 -36.84 16.59 18.15
CA GLY A 339 -37.23 15.97 19.42
C GLY A 339 -36.47 16.47 20.65
N GLY A 340 -36.71 17.72 21.04
CA GLY A 340 -36.81 18.11 22.45
C GLY A 340 -35.60 17.93 23.37
N TYR A 341 -34.43 18.44 23.00
CA TYR A 341 -33.54 19.08 23.98
C TYR A 341 -33.04 20.37 23.34
N VAL A 342 -33.58 21.49 23.82
CA VAL A 342 -33.13 22.83 23.45
C VAL A 342 -31.82 23.05 24.19
N ASP A 343 -30.72 22.53 23.65
CA ASP A 343 -29.39 22.98 24.05
C ASP A 343 -29.22 24.37 23.43
N GLN A 344 -29.41 25.40 24.25
CA GLN A 344 -29.25 26.82 23.90
C GLN A 344 -27.76 27.20 23.75
N ASP A 345 -26.90 26.28 23.33
CA ASP A 345 -25.65 26.68 22.70
C ASP A 345 -26.04 26.94 21.24
N GLU A 346 -26.37 28.20 20.91
CA GLU A 346 -26.23 28.70 19.53
C GLU A 346 -24.83 28.26 19.09
N GLN A 347 -24.76 27.16 18.33
CA GLN A 347 -23.54 26.79 17.64
C GLN A 347 -23.26 27.98 16.76
N VAL A 348 -22.32 28.83 17.21
CA VAL A 348 -21.70 29.84 16.37
C VAL A 348 -21.30 29.06 15.12
N LEU A 349 -22.03 29.30 14.03
CA LEU A 349 -21.78 28.65 12.76
C LEU A 349 -20.47 29.24 12.28
N VAL A 350 -19.36 28.61 12.69
CA VAL A 350 -18.03 28.97 12.24
C VAL A 350 -17.96 28.48 10.79
N ASP A 351 -18.28 29.38 9.88
CA ASP A 351 -18.15 29.12 8.45
C ASP A 351 -16.67 29.20 8.08
N ALA A 352 -16.11 28.06 7.71
CA ALA A 352 -14.77 27.94 7.18
C ALA A 352 -14.88 27.22 5.84
N LEU A 353 -14.19 27.74 4.81
CA LEU A 353 -14.33 27.27 3.43
C LEU A 353 -13.03 26.60 2.93
N PRO A 354 -12.62 25.41 3.45
CA PRO A 354 -11.37 24.74 3.06
C PRO A 354 -11.11 24.54 1.57
N TYR A 355 -12.16 24.46 0.73
CA TYR A 355 -12.01 24.29 -0.72
C TYR A 355 -11.75 25.60 -1.47
N LEU A 356 -12.03 26.75 -0.86
CA LEU A 356 -11.74 28.08 -1.39
C LEU A 356 -10.48 28.66 -0.75
N ASP A 357 -10.36 28.51 0.57
CA ASP A 357 -9.30 29.05 1.42
C ASP A 357 -8.01 28.24 1.32
N THR A 358 -7.48 28.10 0.10
CA THR A 358 -6.31 27.27 -0.20
C THR A 358 -4.97 27.94 0.09
N GLU A 359 -4.99 29.22 0.46
CA GLU A 359 -3.80 30.06 0.63
C GLU A 359 -3.16 29.95 2.03
N TYR A 360 -3.84 29.32 2.99
CA TYR A 360 -3.31 29.12 4.34
C TYR A 360 -2.17 28.12 4.36
N ASN A 361 -1.02 28.56 4.86
CA ASN A 361 0.20 27.77 4.98
C ASN A 361 0.42 27.30 6.43
N ASP A 362 1.41 26.43 6.64
CA ASP A 362 1.78 25.96 7.99
C ASP A 362 2.16 27.10 8.94
N ALA A 363 2.64 28.24 8.42
CA ALA A 363 2.92 29.44 9.22
C ALA A 363 1.65 30.07 9.79
N ASP A 364 0.56 30.14 9.01
CA ASP A 364 -0.74 30.66 9.44
C ASP A 364 -1.35 29.75 10.50
N ARG A 365 -1.22 28.43 10.30
CA ARG A 365 -1.60 27.42 11.29
C ARG A 365 -0.83 27.59 12.61
N GLN A 366 0.49 27.80 12.55
CA GLN A 366 1.30 28.03 13.77
C GLN A 366 0.91 29.33 14.46
N THR A 367 0.60 30.37 13.69
CA THR A 367 0.14 31.66 14.21
C THR A 367 -1.22 31.51 14.90
N ALA A 368 -2.18 30.82 14.25
CA ALA A 368 -3.48 30.49 14.84
C ALA A 368 -3.33 29.66 16.12
N LEU A 369 -2.48 28.62 16.13
CA LEU A 369 -2.20 27.83 17.33
C LEU A 369 -1.61 28.67 18.47
N ARG A 370 -0.72 29.61 18.16
CA ARG A 370 -0.16 30.53 19.16
C ARG A 370 -1.22 31.45 19.74
N LEU A 371 -2.12 31.97 18.92
CA LEU A 371 -3.25 32.79 19.37
C LEU A 371 -4.21 31.97 20.25
N ILE A 372 -4.52 30.74 19.84
CA ILE A 372 -5.32 29.80 20.64
C ILE A 372 -4.65 29.52 21.99
N ASP A 373 -3.34 29.29 22.04
CA ASP A 373 -2.61 29.07 23.30
C ASP A 373 -2.62 30.31 24.21
N GLN A 374 -2.53 31.50 23.63
CA GLN A 374 -2.67 32.76 24.38
C GLN A 374 -4.08 32.89 24.98
N GLU A 375 -5.12 32.62 24.19
CA GLU A 375 -6.50 32.63 24.69
C GLU A 375 -6.74 31.55 25.74
N CYS A 376 -6.23 30.33 25.55
CA CYS A 376 -6.32 29.24 26.54
C CYS A 376 -5.61 29.56 27.86
N LYS A 377 -4.61 30.46 27.86
CA LYS A 377 -3.96 30.96 29.08
C LYS A 377 -4.82 31.97 29.84
N VAL A 378 -5.57 32.81 29.11
CA VAL A 378 -6.50 33.79 29.67
C VAL A 378 -7.77 33.10 30.17
N PHE A 379 -8.34 32.23 29.33
CA PHE A 379 -9.55 31.45 29.60
C PHE A 379 -9.19 29.97 29.68
N ARG A 380 -9.05 29.45 30.90
CA ARG A 380 -8.91 28.00 31.09
C ARG A 380 -10.21 27.31 30.66
N PRO A 381 -10.16 26.27 29.80
CA PRO A 381 -11.35 25.55 29.38
C PRO A 381 -12.14 25.00 30.60
N THR A 382 -13.34 25.53 30.84
CA THR A 382 -14.22 25.12 31.95
C THR A 382 -15.28 24.10 31.51
N LYS A 383 -15.68 24.11 30.23
CA LYS A 383 -16.59 23.12 29.64
C LYS A 383 -15.81 21.84 29.32
N ASN A 384 -15.89 20.83 30.19
CA ASN A 384 -15.43 19.48 29.85
C ASN A 384 -16.48 18.80 28.95
N TYR A 385 -16.27 18.86 27.64
CA TYR A 385 -17.16 18.25 26.66
C TYR A 385 -17.26 16.72 26.79
N LEU A 386 -16.36 16.07 27.56
CA LEU A 386 -16.40 14.63 27.84
C LEU A 386 -17.20 14.27 29.10
N LYS A 387 -17.79 15.25 29.81
CA LYS A 387 -18.52 15.01 31.07
C LYS A 387 -19.74 14.10 30.90
N HIS A 388 -20.34 14.09 29.70
CA HIS A 388 -21.48 13.23 29.37
C HIS A 388 -21.08 11.78 29.10
N LEU A 389 -19.80 11.50 28.89
CA LEU A 389 -19.30 10.15 28.64
C LEU A 389 -18.90 9.48 29.95
N PRO A 390 -19.22 8.19 30.13
CA PRO A 390 -18.73 7.43 31.27
C PRO A 390 -17.20 7.36 31.21
N VAL A 391 -16.54 7.44 32.37
CA VAL A 391 -15.09 7.24 32.47
C VAL A 391 -14.78 5.81 32.01
N PRO A 392 -13.92 5.61 31.00
CA PRO A 392 -13.54 4.27 30.56
C PRO A 392 -12.92 3.51 31.74
N ASP A 393 -13.44 2.31 32.00
CA ASP A 393 -12.82 1.41 32.96
C ASP A 393 -11.66 0.69 32.25
N PHE A 394 -10.45 1.19 32.51
CA PHE A 394 -9.21 0.64 31.96
C PHE A 394 -8.84 -0.72 32.58
N ASP A 395 -9.52 -1.11 33.66
CA ASP A 395 -9.23 -2.32 34.42
C ASP A 395 -10.20 -3.47 34.10
N VAL A 396 -11.17 -3.26 33.20
CA VAL A 396 -12.18 -4.27 32.78
C VAL A 396 -11.54 -5.61 32.41
N PHE A 397 -10.39 -5.56 31.74
CA PHE A 397 -9.68 -6.75 31.26
C PHE A 397 -8.47 -7.12 32.12
N LEU A 398 -8.24 -6.45 33.25
CA LEU A 398 -7.15 -6.79 34.16
C LEU A 398 -7.45 -8.11 34.87
N THR A 399 -6.80 -9.18 34.39
CA THR A 399 -6.83 -10.46 35.09
C THR A 399 -5.88 -10.44 36.30
N PRO A 400 -6.16 -11.22 37.36
CA PRO A 400 -5.24 -11.37 38.50
C PRO A 400 -3.84 -11.84 38.10
N CYS A 401 -3.70 -12.56 36.98
CA CYS A 401 -2.41 -12.98 36.43
C CYS A 401 -1.63 -11.78 35.89
N MET A 402 -2.27 -10.92 35.08
CA MET A 402 -1.63 -9.72 34.53
C MET A 402 -1.22 -8.75 35.62
N MET A 403 -2.04 -8.56 36.66
CA MET A 403 -1.69 -7.71 37.80
C MET A 403 -0.43 -8.22 38.53
N LYS A 404 -0.31 -9.54 38.70
CA LYS A 404 0.88 -10.17 39.30
C LYS A 404 2.12 -10.00 38.42
N GLU A 405 1.98 -10.21 37.11
CA GLU A 405 3.08 -10.01 36.16
C GLU A 405 3.52 -8.55 36.10
N HIS A 406 2.58 -7.61 36.09
CA HIS A 406 2.88 -6.18 36.12
C HIS A 406 3.61 -5.79 37.42
N ALA A 407 3.22 -6.36 38.57
CA ALA A 407 3.93 -6.20 39.84
C ALA A 407 5.33 -6.86 39.87
N ARG A 408 5.53 -7.95 39.12
CA ARG A 408 6.86 -8.58 38.95
C ARG A 408 7.76 -7.70 38.08
N MET A 409 7.22 -7.20 36.97
CA MET A 409 7.94 -6.32 36.03
C MET A 409 8.32 -4.99 36.68
N SER A 410 7.42 -4.37 37.46
CA SER A 410 7.73 -3.13 38.19
C SER A 410 8.86 -3.30 39.19
N LYS A 411 9.00 -4.50 39.76
CA LYS A 411 10.13 -4.89 40.63
C LYS A 411 11.39 -5.30 39.86
N LYS A 412 11.39 -5.21 38.52
CA LYS A 412 12.47 -5.64 37.62
C LYS A 412 12.94 -7.08 37.89
N GLN A 413 12.06 -7.94 38.38
CA GLN A 413 12.37 -9.35 38.57
C GLN A 413 12.35 -10.04 37.21
N GLU A 414 13.37 -10.82 36.85
CA GLU A 414 13.36 -11.60 35.61
C GLU A 414 12.31 -12.70 35.63
N MET A 415 11.81 -13.09 34.46
CA MET A 415 10.83 -14.17 34.35
C MET A 415 11.54 -15.50 34.64
N PRO A 416 10.95 -16.39 35.48
CA PRO A 416 11.48 -17.72 35.67
C PRO A 416 11.57 -18.44 34.32
N LYS A 417 12.74 -18.99 34.01
CA LYS A 417 12.91 -19.80 32.79
C LYS A 417 12.03 -21.04 32.89
N LEU A 418 11.45 -21.46 31.78
CA LEU A 418 10.70 -22.70 31.72
C LEU A 418 11.65 -23.87 32.07
N ASP A 419 11.26 -24.69 33.03
CA ASP A 419 12.04 -25.86 33.41
C ASP A 419 11.86 -26.95 32.35
N MET A 420 12.86 -27.08 31.47
CA MET A 420 12.90 -28.12 30.44
C MET A 420 13.48 -29.44 30.94
N SER A 421 13.98 -29.50 32.18
CA SER A 421 14.66 -30.70 32.72
C SER A 421 13.74 -31.92 32.79
N ARG A 422 12.42 -31.70 32.87
CA ARG A 422 11.40 -32.76 32.81
C ARG A 422 11.32 -33.45 31.44
N CYS A 423 11.70 -32.75 30.37
CA CYS A 423 11.69 -33.27 28.99
C CYS A 423 13.01 -33.95 28.61
N GLU A 424 14.02 -33.92 29.48
CA GLU A 424 15.31 -34.56 29.28
C GLU A 424 15.34 -35.93 29.99
N LEU A 425 16.10 -36.89 29.43
CA LEU A 425 16.38 -38.19 30.05
C LEU A 425 17.84 -38.22 30.51
N PRO A 426 18.19 -37.54 31.61
CA PRO A 426 19.54 -37.60 32.12
C PRO A 426 19.87 -39.03 32.55
N CYS A 427 21.05 -39.53 32.16
CA CYS A 427 21.58 -40.77 32.73
C CYS A 427 21.77 -40.59 34.24
N PRO A 428 21.35 -41.55 35.09
CA PRO A 428 21.63 -41.52 36.52
C PRO A 428 23.15 -41.36 36.74
N SER A 429 23.56 -40.29 37.41
CA SER A 429 24.97 -39.97 37.59
C SER A 429 25.59 -40.93 38.60
N GLY A 430 26.36 -41.91 38.12
CA GLY A 430 27.04 -42.88 38.98
C GLY A 430 27.52 -44.13 38.27
N THR A 431 28.49 -44.01 37.37
CA THR A 431 29.22 -45.11 36.72
C THR A 431 30.10 -45.94 37.69
N SER A 432 29.79 -46.01 38.99
CA SER A 432 30.61 -46.85 39.90
C SER A 432 29.93 -47.49 41.10
N LYS A 433 28.66 -47.21 41.46
CA LYS A 433 27.96 -48.03 42.47
C LYS A 433 26.48 -48.17 42.13
N ALA A 434 26.04 -49.40 41.91
CA ALA A 434 24.66 -49.82 41.72
C ALA A 434 23.73 -49.59 42.96
N GLY A 435 24.08 -48.64 43.84
CA GLY A 435 23.49 -48.48 45.17
C GLY A 435 22.35 -47.46 45.27
N ASP A 436 22.26 -46.48 44.36
CA ASP A 436 21.30 -45.38 44.52
C ASP A 436 19.92 -45.67 43.90
N LYS A 437 19.20 -46.64 44.52
CA LYS A 437 17.87 -47.13 44.08
C LYS A 437 16.81 -46.02 43.94
N VAL A 438 17.00 -44.86 44.57
CA VAL A 438 16.04 -43.74 44.52
C VAL A 438 16.18 -42.95 43.22
N GLN A 439 17.41 -42.66 42.79
CA GLN A 439 17.67 -41.94 41.53
C GLN A 439 17.21 -42.75 40.31
N TRP A 440 17.47 -44.06 40.31
CA TRP A 440 16.97 -44.98 39.27
C TRP A 440 15.44 -45.03 39.22
N ARG A 441 14.76 -45.06 40.37
CA ARG A 441 13.29 -44.99 40.42
C ARG A 441 12.76 -43.68 39.84
N LYS A 442 13.42 -42.55 40.10
CA LYS A 442 13.06 -41.24 39.55
C LYS A 442 13.27 -41.18 38.03
N ALA A 443 14.41 -41.69 37.54
CA ALA A 443 14.71 -41.76 36.11
C ALA A 443 13.72 -42.66 35.35
N ILE A 444 13.39 -43.84 35.89
CA ILE A 444 12.38 -44.74 35.32
C ILE A 444 10.99 -44.08 35.30
N LYS A 445 10.59 -43.39 36.37
CA LYS A 445 9.31 -42.67 36.41
C LYS A 445 9.26 -41.56 35.35
N ASN A 446 10.35 -40.82 35.15
CA ASN A 446 10.46 -39.82 34.10
C ASN A 446 10.38 -40.44 32.69
N ALA A 447 11.12 -41.53 32.46
CA ALA A 447 11.10 -42.27 31.19
C ALA A 447 9.71 -42.81 30.85
N LYS A 448 8.98 -43.36 31.83
CA LYS A 448 7.58 -43.78 31.64
C LYS A 448 6.69 -42.60 31.24
N ALA A 449 6.77 -41.48 31.96
CA ALA A 449 5.98 -40.30 31.64
C ALA A 449 6.28 -39.76 30.22
N GLN A 450 7.55 -39.76 29.81
CA GLN A 450 7.94 -39.33 28.47
C GLN A 450 7.47 -40.30 27.38
N ASN A 451 7.52 -41.61 27.63
CA ASN A 451 6.95 -42.59 26.70
C ASN A 451 5.46 -42.33 26.46
N GLU A 452 4.69 -42.09 27.53
CA GLU A 452 3.27 -41.72 27.38
C GLU A 452 3.08 -40.41 26.59
N HIS A 453 3.92 -39.40 26.83
CA HIS A 453 3.89 -38.16 26.03
C HIS A 453 4.21 -38.40 24.55
N LEU A 454 5.13 -39.31 24.23
CA LEU A 454 5.44 -39.69 22.85
C LEU A 454 4.29 -40.44 22.19
N VAL A 455 3.61 -41.34 22.93
CA VAL A 455 2.41 -42.03 22.46
C VAL A 455 1.28 -41.03 22.19
N VAL A 456 1.01 -40.10 23.11
CA VAL A 456 0.00 -39.05 22.90
C VAL A 456 0.39 -38.15 21.73
N ARG A 457 1.66 -37.80 21.59
CA ARG A 457 2.15 -37.02 20.44
C ARG A 457 1.91 -37.78 19.14
N GLN A 458 2.17 -39.08 19.10
CA GLN A 458 1.93 -39.92 17.92
C GLN A 458 0.44 -39.88 17.53
N ILE A 459 -0.46 -40.10 18.50
CA ILE A 459 -1.92 -40.03 18.28
C ILE A 459 -2.32 -38.64 17.76
N ASN A 460 -1.81 -37.56 18.38
CA ASN A 460 -2.11 -36.20 17.95
C ASN A 460 -1.59 -35.91 16.53
N LEU A 461 -0.44 -36.46 16.15
CA LEU A 461 0.11 -36.32 14.81
C LEU A 461 -0.70 -37.11 13.78
N GLU A 462 -1.17 -38.31 14.12
CA GLU A 462 -2.07 -39.11 13.28
C GLU A 462 -3.40 -38.37 13.03
N LEU A 463 -4.00 -37.82 14.10
CA LEU A 463 -5.19 -36.97 13.98
C LEU A 463 -4.92 -35.71 13.14
N MET A 464 -3.76 -35.09 13.31
CA MET A 464 -3.39 -33.92 12.52
C MET A 464 -3.19 -34.29 11.04
N GLU A 465 -2.55 -35.41 10.73
CA GLU A 465 -2.35 -35.88 9.35
C GLU A 465 -3.69 -36.15 8.65
N GLU A 466 -4.67 -36.70 9.37
CA GLU A 466 -6.01 -36.99 8.84
C GLU A 466 -6.87 -35.72 8.66
N TYR A 467 -6.94 -34.84 9.67
CA TYR A 467 -7.94 -33.75 9.69
C TYR A 467 -7.38 -32.36 9.40
N ALA A 468 -6.07 -32.13 9.54
CA ALA A 468 -5.51 -30.79 9.40
C ALA A 468 -5.67 -30.22 7.98
N PRO A 469 -5.39 -30.95 6.88
CA PRO A 469 -5.47 -30.36 5.54
C PRO A 469 -6.84 -29.72 5.25
N GLU A 470 -7.92 -30.46 5.49
CA GLU A 470 -9.30 -29.96 5.29
C GLU A 470 -9.68 -28.85 6.27
N SER A 471 -9.27 -28.96 7.53
CA SER A 471 -9.55 -27.94 8.55
C SER A 471 -8.84 -26.61 8.23
N TYR A 472 -7.58 -26.66 7.78
CA TYR A 472 -6.83 -25.48 7.36
C TYR A 472 -7.40 -24.87 6.08
N LEU A 473 -7.82 -25.68 5.11
CA LEU A 473 -8.47 -25.18 3.90
C LEU A 473 -9.79 -24.47 4.22
N ARG A 474 -10.62 -25.03 5.10
CA ARG A 474 -11.86 -24.39 5.57
C ARG A 474 -11.57 -23.06 6.26
N ARG A 475 -10.62 -23.03 7.21
CA ARG A 475 -10.20 -21.81 7.90
C ARG A 475 -9.68 -20.75 6.93
N ASN A 476 -8.90 -21.13 5.93
CA ASN A 476 -8.40 -20.20 4.93
C ASN A 476 -9.55 -19.59 4.10
N ARG A 477 -10.56 -20.38 3.72
CA ARG A 477 -11.77 -19.88 3.04
C ARG A 477 -12.55 -18.90 3.92
N GLU A 478 -12.67 -19.18 5.21
CA GLU A 478 -13.31 -18.26 6.17
C GLU A 478 -12.52 -16.95 6.31
N LEU A 479 -11.19 -17.02 6.39
CA LEU A 479 -10.32 -15.83 6.44
C LEU A 479 -10.41 -15.00 5.14
N GLU A 480 -10.44 -15.65 3.98
CA GLU A 480 -10.68 -14.99 2.70
C GLU A 480 -12.04 -14.28 2.71
N HIS A 481 -13.10 -14.94 3.18
CA HIS A 481 -14.42 -14.33 3.29
C HIS A 481 -14.39 -13.08 4.17
N LEU A 482 -13.86 -13.18 5.40
CA LEU A 482 -13.75 -12.04 6.31
C LEU A 482 -12.96 -10.87 5.71
N CYS A 483 -11.88 -11.16 4.99
CA CYS A 483 -11.11 -10.15 4.27
C CYS A 483 -11.96 -9.44 3.21
N THR A 484 -12.66 -10.21 2.37
CA THR A 484 -13.51 -9.64 1.31
C THR A 484 -14.68 -8.80 1.86
N GLU A 485 -15.22 -9.17 3.03
CA GLU A 485 -16.26 -8.38 3.70
C GLU A 485 -15.70 -7.07 4.24
N ALA A 486 -14.55 -7.10 4.91
CA ALA A 486 -13.89 -5.89 5.40
C ALA A 486 -13.53 -4.93 4.24
N GLU A 487 -13.02 -5.45 3.13
CA GLU A 487 -12.75 -4.66 1.92
C GLU A 487 -14.02 -4.08 1.29
N ARG A 488 -15.15 -4.79 1.36
CA ARG A 488 -16.45 -4.29 0.87
C ARG A 488 -16.93 -3.12 1.73
N GLU A 489 -16.87 -3.24 3.05
CA GLU A 489 -17.27 -2.16 3.96
C GLU A 489 -16.34 -0.95 3.83
N LEU A 490 -15.03 -1.17 3.68
CA LEU A 490 -14.09 -0.09 3.41
C LEU A 490 -14.43 0.68 2.12
N ARG A 491 -14.82 -0.03 1.05
CA ARG A 491 -15.24 0.60 -0.21
C ARG A 491 -16.50 1.45 -0.03
N LYS A 492 -17.52 0.93 0.67
CA LYS A 492 -18.76 1.67 0.95
C LYS A 492 -18.49 2.94 1.73
N VAL A 493 -17.67 2.87 2.79
CA VAL A 493 -17.33 4.04 3.61
C VAL A 493 -16.54 5.05 2.80
N LYS A 494 -15.59 4.62 1.97
CA LYS A 494 -14.84 5.51 1.08
C LYS A 494 -15.76 6.23 0.09
N GLU A 495 -16.73 5.54 -0.50
CA GLU A 495 -17.71 6.12 -1.41
C GLU A 495 -18.57 7.18 -0.70
N GLN A 496 -19.06 6.89 0.50
CA GLN A 496 -19.81 7.85 1.33
C GLN A 496 -18.97 9.09 1.67
N VAL A 497 -17.71 8.90 2.03
CA VAL A 497 -16.78 10.02 2.31
C VAL A 497 -16.56 10.87 1.05
N MET A 498 -16.39 10.24 -0.11
CA MET A 498 -16.24 10.95 -1.39
C MET A 498 -17.49 11.74 -1.77
N GLU A 499 -18.68 11.17 -1.54
CA GLU A 499 -19.95 11.86 -1.78
C GLU A 499 -20.09 13.09 -0.88
N ILE A 500 -19.76 12.97 0.41
CA ILE A 500 -19.75 14.11 1.35
C ILE A 500 -18.76 15.19 0.87
N HIS A 501 -17.55 14.80 0.46
CA HIS A 501 -16.57 15.73 -0.09
C HIS A 501 -17.07 16.43 -1.36
N ALA A 502 -17.73 15.71 -2.27
CA ALA A 502 -18.29 16.29 -3.49
C ALA A 502 -19.38 17.32 -3.16
N ARG A 503 -20.33 16.96 -2.28
CA ARG A 503 -21.41 17.87 -1.85
C ARG A 503 -20.85 19.13 -1.17
N ARG A 504 -19.88 18.97 -0.26
CA ARG A 504 -19.20 20.11 0.41
C ARG A 504 -18.49 21.01 -0.59
N LYS A 505 -17.76 20.43 -1.54
CA LYS A 505 -17.05 21.19 -2.56
C LYS A 505 -18.01 22.01 -3.42
N MET A 506 -19.12 21.44 -3.86
CA MET A 506 -20.12 22.16 -4.66
C MET A 506 -20.71 23.33 -3.86
N ALA A 507 -21.16 23.08 -2.63
CA ALA A 507 -21.73 24.12 -1.76
C ALA A 507 -20.74 25.27 -1.52
N GLN A 508 -19.46 24.96 -1.26
CA GLN A 508 -18.43 25.99 -1.06
C GLN A 508 -18.14 26.75 -2.34
N LEU A 509 -18.01 26.09 -3.50
CA LEU A 509 -17.78 26.79 -4.77
C LEU A 509 -18.94 27.72 -5.13
N ASP A 510 -20.18 27.36 -4.81
CA ASP A 510 -21.35 28.20 -5.02
C ASP A 510 -21.32 29.44 -4.11
N ALA A 511 -21.06 29.25 -2.80
CA ALA A 511 -20.87 30.36 -1.86
C ALA A 511 -19.70 31.27 -2.27
N GLY A 512 -18.59 30.68 -2.75
CA GLY A 512 -17.43 31.43 -3.23
C GLY A 512 -17.70 32.31 -4.46
N ARG A 513 -18.60 31.89 -5.36
CA ARG A 513 -19.05 32.74 -6.47
C ARG A 513 -19.80 33.96 -5.93
N GLN A 514 -20.72 33.76 -4.99
CA GLN A 514 -21.47 34.84 -4.36
C GLN A 514 -20.53 35.82 -3.62
N LEU A 515 -19.54 35.30 -2.88
CA LEU A 515 -18.56 36.13 -2.19
C LEU A 515 -17.77 37.02 -3.16
N LYS A 516 -17.32 36.48 -4.30
CA LYS A 516 -16.60 37.26 -5.32
C LYS A 516 -17.47 38.34 -5.98
N GLU A 517 -18.74 38.03 -6.23
CA GLU A 517 -19.70 39.01 -6.77
C GLU A 517 -19.93 40.16 -5.78
N LEU A 518 -20.13 39.83 -4.50
CA LEU A 518 -20.32 40.80 -3.43
C LEU A 518 -19.06 41.65 -3.20
N GLU A 519 -17.88 41.04 -3.22
CA GLU A 519 -16.60 41.75 -3.11
C GLU A 519 -16.41 42.71 -4.29
N GLY A 520 -16.68 42.27 -5.52
CA GLY A 520 -16.62 43.13 -6.70
C GLY A 520 -17.60 44.30 -6.64
N SER A 521 -18.84 44.05 -6.19
CA SER A 521 -19.85 45.09 -5.96
C SER A 521 -19.38 46.10 -4.91
N TRP A 522 -18.84 45.61 -3.79
CA TRP A 522 -18.31 46.45 -2.72
C TRP A 522 -17.15 47.33 -3.20
N VAL A 523 -16.16 46.76 -3.90
CA VAL A 523 -15.03 47.53 -4.47
C VAL A 523 -15.55 48.61 -5.43
N ALA A 524 -16.52 48.28 -6.28
CA ALA A 524 -17.12 49.23 -7.21
C ALA A 524 -17.84 50.38 -6.49
N MET A 525 -18.62 50.08 -5.46
CA MET A 525 -19.30 51.09 -4.64
C MET A 525 -18.30 52.00 -3.91
N VAL A 526 -17.29 51.44 -3.26
CA VAL A 526 -16.25 52.22 -2.57
C VAL A 526 -15.49 53.11 -3.55
N THR A 527 -15.13 52.57 -4.72
CA THR A 527 -14.45 53.33 -5.77
C THR A 527 -15.31 54.47 -6.30
N ASN A 528 -16.62 54.24 -6.49
CA ASN A 528 -17.55 55.26 -6.95
C ASN A 528 -17.71 56.36 -5.90
N ASN A 529 -17.89 56.01 -4.62
CA ASN A 529 -17.95 56.99 -3.53
C ASN A 529 -16.67 57.86 -3.49
N TYR A 530 -15.50 57.23 -3.59
CA TYR A 530 -14.22 57.96 -3.65
C TYR A 530 -14.12 58.90 -4.86
N ARG A 531 -14.57 58.45 -6.04
CA ARG A 531 -14.61 59.30 -7.25
C ARG A 531 -15.55 60.48 -7.08
N MET A 532 -16.71 60.28 -6.45
CA MET A 532 -17.67 61.34 -6.16
C MET A 532 -17.08 62.37 -5.19
N GLU A 533 -16.43 61.92 -4.11
CA GLU A 533 -15.75 62.82 -3.17
C GLU A 533 -14.64 63.62 -3.86
N LEU A 534 -13.85 62.98 -4.72
CA LEU A 534 -12.80 63.66 -5.49
C LEU A 534 -13.39 64.73 -6.43
N ALA A 535 -14.47 64.41 -7.15
CA ALA A 535 -15.15 65.35 -8.03
C ALA A 535 -15.76 66.52 -7.25
N ASN A 536 -16.40 66.26 -6.10
CA ASN A 536 -16.94 67.29 -5.22
C ASN A 536 -15.83 68.23 -4.70
N ASN A 537 -14.68 67.67 -4.31
CA ASN A 537 -13.53 68.47 -3.86
C ASN A 537 -12.94 69.32 -4.99
N GLN A 538 -12.87 68.79 -6.21
CA GLN A 538 -12.42 69.57 -7.39
C GLN A 538 -13.40 70.70 -7.72
N LEU A 539 -14.71 70.43 -7.69
CA LEU A 539 -15.75 71.44 -7.89
C LEU A 539 -15.74 72.50 -6.79
N ALA A 540 -15.54 72.12 -5.53
CA ALA A 540 -15.38 73.06 -4.43
C ALA A 540 -14.16 73.98 -4.65
N ALA A 541 -13.04 73.42 -5.11
CA ALA A 541 -11.83 74.20 -5.41
C ALA A 541 -12.03 75.15 -6.59
N THR A 542 -12.68 74.73 -7.68
CA THR A 542 -12.98 75.59 -8.83
C THR A 542 -13.98 76.69 -8.46
N ASN A 543 -15.02 76.35 -7.69
CA ASN A 543 -15.99 77.33 -7.17
C ASN A 543 -15.29 78.38 -6.29
N ALA A 544 -14.38 77.96 -5.40
CA ALA A 544 -13.58 78.89 -4.60
C ALA A 544 -12.70 79.81 -5.45
N GLN A 545 -12.11 79.29 -6.54
CA GLN A 545 -11.34 80.11 -7.49
C GLN A 545 -12.23 81.11 -8.25
N MET A 546 -13.43 80.69 -8.68
CA MET A 546 -14.39 81.57 -9.36
C MET A 546 -14.93 82.66 -8.42
N ALA A 547 -15.28 82.32 -7.17
CA ALA A 547 -15.70 83.28 -6.16
C ALA A 547 -14.63 84.38 -5.94
N LYS A 548 -13.35 83.98 -5.85
CA LYS A 548 -12.22 84.93 -5.79
C LYS A 548 -12.13 85.83 -7.02
N ARG A 549 -12.33 85.29 -8.24
CA ARG A 549 -12.30 86.09 -9.49
C ARG A 549 -13.43 87.10 -9.57
N LEU A 550 -14.63 86.72 -9.13
CA LEU A 550 -15.82 87.57 -9.15
C LEU A 550 -15.90 88.52 -7.95
N ARG A 551 -14.94 88.44 -7.00
CA ARG A 551 -14.93 89.21 -5.74
C ARG A 551 -16.21 89.04 -4.91
N ILE A 552 -16.77 87.84 -4.97
CA ILE A 552 -17.95 87.44 -4.20
C ILE A 552 -17.47 86.82 -2.90
N ASP A 553 -18.00 87.27 -1.77
CA ASP A 553 -17.70 86.70 -0.46
C ASP A 553 -18.50 85.39 -0.27
N PRO A 554 -17.85 84.21 -0.21
CA PRO A 554 -18.55 82.93 -0.16
C PRO A 554 -19.46 82.78 1.08
N GLU A 555 -19.12 83.40 2.22
CA GLU A 555 -19.96 83.36 3.43
C GLU A 555 -21.25 84.18 3.31
N ALA A 556 -21.26 85.23 2.47
CA ALA A 556 -22.45 86.03 2.22
C ALA A 556 -23.48 85.28 1.34
N LEU A 557 -23.01 84.35 0.50
CA LEU A 557 -23.84 83.60 -0.44
C LEU A 557 -24.45 82.34 0.20
N GLU A 558 -23.74 81.66 1.11
CA GLU A 558 -24.33 80.60 1.94
C GLU A 558 -25.45 81.13 2.85
N LYS A 559 -25.28 82.33 3.43
CA LYS A 559 -26.33 82.98 4.24
C LYS A 559 -27.55 83.41 3.42
N ALA A 560 -27.40 83.66 2.12
CA ALA A 560 -28.50 84.02 1.22
C ALA A 560 -29.32 82.81 0.72
N ASN A 561 -28.71 81.62 0.66
CA ASN A 561 -29.37 80.37 0.21
C ASN A 561 -30.02 79.56 1.36
N LEU A 562 -29.86 79.99 2.62
CA LEU A 562 -30.47 79.38 3.81
C LEU A 562 -31.79 80.07 4.25
N ASN A 563 -32.25 81.07 3.49
CA ASN A 563 -33.62 81.59 3.52
C ASN A 563 -34.34 81.15 2.23
#